data_AF-A0A2S0K2H4-F1
#
_entry.id   AF-A0A2S0K2H4-F1
#
_cell.length_a   1.000
_cell.length_b   1.000
_cell.length_c   1.000
_cell.angle_alpha   90.00
_cell.angle_beta   90.00
_cell.angle_gamma   90.00
#
_symmetry.space_group_name_H-M   'P 1'
#
loop_
_entity.id
_entity.type
_entity.pdbx_description
1 polymer ?
#
loop_
_entity_poly.entity_id
_entity_poly.type
_entity_poly.pdbx_seq_one_letter_code
_entity_poly.pdbx_strand_id
1 'polypeptide(L)'
;MKLKCKCLLSIVLCLSILSGCSNENRSNGTYVSFARKENLSDALRKSLFEQLKENDIEYIIDTEGSVYVSEKDINKAVSCCS
;
A
#
# COMPACT_ATOMS: atom_id res chain seq x y z
N MET A 1 46.06 25.38 31.53
CA MET A 1 45.57 24.39 30.55
C MET A 1 44.23 24.87 29.99
N LYS A 2 44.14 25.18 28.70
CA LYS A 2 42.89 25.56 28.02
C LYS A 2 42.41 24.38 27.19
N LEU A 3 41.49 23.57 27.70
CA LEU A 3 40.84 22.54 26.88
C LEU A 3 39.81 23.23 25.97
N LYS A 4 40.00 23.07 24.66
CA LYS A 4 39.13 23.59 23.61
C LYS A 4 37.84 22.76 23.55
N CYS A 5 36.77 23.23 24.18
CA CYS A 5 35.40 22.75 23.97
C CYS A 5 34.85 23.23 22.61
N LYS A 6 35.29 22.62 21.50
CA LYS A 6 34.78 22.95 20.16
C LYS A 6 34.52 21.74 19.26
N CYS A 7 34.25 20.56 19.82
CA CYS A 7 33.95 19.36 19.00
C CYS A 7 32.51 18.83 19.12
N LEU A 8 31.64 19.40 19.95
CA LEU A 8 30.33 18.79 20.24
C LEU A 8 29.13 19.43 19.53
N LEU A 9 29.33 20.49 18.72
CA LEU A 9 28.23 21.16 18.02
C LEU A 9 27.94 20.61 16.61
N SER A 10 28.75 19.70 16.08
CA SER A 10 28.63 19.29 14.66
C SER A 10 27.72 18.08 14.40
N ILE A 11 27.30 17.35 15.42
CA ILE A 11 26.65 16.03 15.23
C ILE A 11 25.11 16.11 15.29
N VAL A 12 24.54 17.19 15.83
CA VAL A 12 23.09 17.31 16.03
C VAL A 12 22.34 17.75 14.76
N LEU A 13 23.02 18.23 13.72
CA LEU A 13 22.36 18.71 12.49
C LEU A 13 22.01 17.62 11.46
N CYS A 14 22.49 16.38 11.61
CA CYS A 14 22.35 15.35 10.58
C CYS A 14 21.14 14.42 10.73
N LEU A 15 20.37 14.50 11.83
CA LEU A 15 19.26 13.58 12.09
C LEU A 15 17.88 14.11 11.68
N SER A 16 17.79 15.33 11.14
CA SER A 16 16.51 15.96 10.81
C SER A 16 15.92 15.56 9.45
N ILE A 17 16.56 14.67 8.69
CA ILE A 17 16.18 14.38 7.29
C ILE A 17 15.43 13.06 7.10
N LEU A 18 15.11 12.31 8.16
CA LEU A 18 14.51 10.96 8.02
C LEU A 18 13.00 10.87 8.26
N SER A 19 12.33 11.97 8.64
CA SER A 19 10.88 11.94 8.88
C SER A 19 10.11 12.45 7.67
N GLY A 20 9.99 11.63 6.62
CA GLY A 20 9.25 12.04 5.43
C GLY A 20 9.04 11.01 4.32
N CYS A 21 9.17 9.70 4.59
CA CYS A 21 8.68 8.66 3.67
C CYS A 21 7.33 8.10 4.16
N SER A 22 6.32 8.97 4.30
CA SER A 22 4.95 8.53 4.09
C SER A 22 4.54 9.07 2.73
N ASN A 23 4.96 8.37 1.68
CA ASN A 23 4.26 8.47 0.41
C ASN A 23 2.95 7.70 0.59
N GLU A 24 2.03 8.27 1.39
CA GLU A 24 0.62 7.95 1.31
C GLU A 24 0.15 8.53 -0.02
N ASN A 25 0.59 7.92 -1.12
CA ASN A 25 -0.14 7.89 -2.36
C ASN A 25 -1.40 7.06 -2.09
N ARG A 26 -2.30 7.55 -1.21
CA ARG A 26 -3.70 7.22 -1.31
C ARG A 26 -4.12 7.82 -2.62
N SER A 27 -4.00 6.99 -3.65
CA SER A 27 -4.38 7.31 -4.98
C SER A 27 -5.84 7.77 -4.88
N ASN A 28 -6.10 9.04 -5.19
CA ASN A 28 -7.41 9.53 -5.57
C ASN A 28 -7.76 8.86 -6.92
N GLY A 29 -7.83 7.54 -6.91
CA GLY A 29 -7.91 6.66 -8.05
C GLY A 29 -9.33 6.16 -8.20
N THR A 30 -9.79 6.08 -9.45
CA THR A 30 -11.02 5.37 -9.79
C THR A 30 -10.84 3.90 -9.42
N TYR A 31 -11.78 3.35 -8.65
CA TYR A 31 -11.86 1.93 -8.36
C TYR A 31 -12.92 1.28 -9.24
N VAL A 32 -12.61 0.11 -9.78
CA VAL A 32 -13.51 -0.67 -10.66
C VAL A 32 -13.86 -2.00 -10.02
N SER A 33 -15.07 -2.49 -10.29
CA SER A 33 -15.54 -3.78 -9.77
C SER A 33 -14.71 -4.91 -10.36
N PHE A 34 -14.06 -5.69 -9.49
CA PHE A 34 -13.23 -6.83 -9.89
C PHE A 34 -13.98 -8.14 -9.68
N ALA A 35 -14.56 -8.34 -8.50
CA ALA A 35 -15.29 -9.55 -8.16
C ALA A 35 -16.51 -9.21 -7.29
N ARG A 36 -17.69 -9.65 -7.71
CA ARG A 36 -18.93 -9.47 -6.96
C ARG A 36 -19.09 -10.55 -5.89
N LYS A 37 -19.65 -10.18 -4.74
CA LYS A 37 -19.90 -11.10 -3.62
C LYS A 37 -20.69 -12.34 -4.05
N GLU A 38 -21.69 -12.18 -4.90
CA GLU A 38 -22.52 -13.30 -5.40
C GLU A 38 -21.70 -14.40 -6.10
N ASN A 39 -20.53 -14.05 -6.63
CA ASN A 39 -19.63 -14.96 -7.35
C ASN A 39 -18.44 -15.43 -6.51
N LEU A 40 -18.35 -15.01 -5.24
CA LEU A 40 -17.24 -15.32 -4.34
C LEU A 40 -17.73 -16.19 -3.18
N SER A 41 -17.36 -17.47 -3.19
CA SER A 41 -17.40 -18.28 -1.97
C SER A 41 -16.31 -17.83 -1.00
N ASP A 42 -16.43 -18.18 0.29
CA ASP A 42 -15.43 -17.80 1.30
C ASP A 42 -14.01 -18.30 0.95
N ALA A 43 -13.91 -19.49 0.36
CA ALA A 43 -12.64 -20.06 -0.10
C ALA A 43 -12.04 -19.27 -1.26
N LEU A 44 -12.86 -18.92 -2.27
CA LEU A 44 -12.43 -18.10 -3.41
C LEU A 44 -12.02 -16.70 -2.96
N ARG A 45 -12.79 -16.12 -2.04
CA ARG A 45 -12.50 -14.80 -1.48
C ARG A 45 -11.16 -14.78 -0.75
N LYS A 46 -10.86 -15.81 0.05
CA LYS A 46 -9.57 -15.93 0.73
C LYS A 46 -8.42 -16.03 -0.28
N SER A 47 -8.55 -16.92 -1.27
CA SER A 47 -7.53 -17.10 -2.31
C SER A 47 -7.29 -15.80 -3.09
N LEU A 48 -8.37 -15.10 -3.45
CA LEU A 48 -8.29 -13.82 -4.15
C LEU A 48 -7.53 -12.77 -3.34
N PHE A 49 -7.79 -12.66 -2.04
CA PHE A 49 -7.08 -11.71 -1.17
C PHE A 49 -5.61 -12.06 -1.01
N GLU A 50 -5.26 -13.34 -0.95
CA GLU A 50 -3.86 -13.78 -0.93
C GLU A 50 -3.16 -13.39 -2.24
N GLN A 51 -3.77 -13.66 -3.40
CA GLN A 51 -3.20 -13.31 -4.70
C GLN A 51 -3.04 -11.80 -4.90
N LEU A 52 -4.05 -10.99 -4.55
CA LEU A 52 -3.97 -9.52 -4.64
C LEU A 52 -2.85 -8.98 -3.75
N LYS A 53 -2.70 -9.53 -2.54
CA LYS A 53 -1.65 -9.16 -1.59
C LYS A 53 -0.26 -9.55 -2.09
N GLU A 54 -0.09 -10.78 -2.58
CA GLU A 54 1.19 -11.27 -3.10
C GLU A 54 1.67 -10.46 -4.31
N ASN A 55 0.73 -9.93 -5.10
CA ASN A 55 1.03 -9.12 -6.27
C ASN A 55 1.10 -7.61 -5.99
N ASP A 56 0.98 -7.18 -4.73
CA ASP A 56 0.98 -5.76 -4.34
C ASP A 56 -0.06 -4.95 -5.12
N ILE A 57 -1.31 -5.46 -5.14
CA ILE A 57 -2.45 -4.80 -5.78
C ILE A 57 -3.35 -4.26 -4.67
N GLU A 58 -3.53 -2.94 -4.64
CA GLU A 58 -4.45 -2.28 -3.71
C GLU A 58 -5.90 -2.63 -4.08
N TYR A 59 -6.68 -3.01 -3.08
CA TYR A 59 -8.09 -3.33 -3.23
C TYR A 59 -8.92 -2.77 -2.08
N ILE A 60 -10.19 -2.48 -2.37
CA ILE A 60 -11.21 -2.12 -1.39
C ILE A 60 -12.34 -3.14 -1.43
N ILE A 61 -13.04 -3.27 -0.30
CA ILE A 61 -14.20 -4.13 -0.16
C ILE A 61 -15.39 -3.25 0.19
N ASP A 62 -16.50 -3.42 -0.52
CA ASP A 62 -17.74 -2.72 -0.18
C ASP A 62 -18.44 -3.36 1.03
N THR A 63 -19.56 -2.77 1.46
CA THR A 63 -20.35 -3.26 2.59
C THR A 63 -20.97 -4.63 2.33
N GLU A 64 -21.12 -5.04 1.07
CA GLU A 64 -21.70 -6.33 0.70
C GLU A 64 -20.64 -7.43 0.63
N GLY A 65 -19.37 -7.07 0.46
CA GLY A 65 -18.24 -7.98 0.35
C GLY A 65 -17.68 -8.12 -1.06
N SER A 66 -18.12 -7.29 -2.01
CA SER A 66 -17.55 -7.24 -3.36
C SER A 66 -16.20 -6.53 -3.34
N VAL A 67 -15.30 -6.97 -4.21
CA VAL A 67 -13.91 -6.54 -4.30
C VAL A 67 -13.74 -5.59 -5.48
N TYR A 68 -13.10 -4.47 -5.22
CA TYR A 68 -12.76 -3.47 -6.23
C TYR A 68 -11.26 -3.23 -6.20
N VAL A 69 -10.68 -3.01 -7.37
CA VAL A 69 -9.25 -2.70 -7.55
C VAL A 69 -9.12 -1.34 -8.23
N SER A 70 -7.96 -0.71 -8.07
CA SER A 70 -7.61 0.49 -8.83
C SER A 70 -7.75 0.22 -10.34
N GLU A 71 -8.39 1.14 -11.07
CA GLU A 71 -8.54 1.06 -12.53
C GLU A 71 -7.18 0.90 -13.22
N LYS A 72 -6.11 1.48 -12.66
CA LYS A 72 -4.75 1.39 -13.21
C LYS A 72 -4.17 -0.02 -13.10
N ASP A 73 -4.62 -0.79 -12.11
CA ASP A 73 -4.10 -2.12 -11.79
C ASP A 73 -5.02 -3.24 -12.28
N ILE A 74 -6.15 -2.92 -12.94
CA ILE A 74 -7.13 -3.91 -13.40
C ILE A 74 -6.52 -4.96 -14.33
N ASN A 75 -5.66 -4.55 -15.27
CA ASN A 75 -5.01 -5.47 -16.20
C ASN A 75 -4.06 -6.42 -15.46
N LYS A 76 -3.38 -5.93 -14.42
CA LYS A 76 -2.51 -6.74 -13.57
C LYS A 76 -3.33 -7.72 -12.74
N ALA A 77 -4.44 -7.24 -12.15
CA ALA A 77 -5.36 -8.05 -11.37
C ALA A 77 -5.98 -9.19 -12.20
N VAL A 78 -6.44 -8.90 -13.41
CA VAL A 78 -6.95 -9.93 -14.33
C VAL A 78 -5.85 -10.93 -14.69
N SER A 79 -4.61 -10.48 -14.92
CA SER A 79 -3.54 -11.40 -15.30
C SER A 79 -3.09 -12.35 -14.19
N CYS A 80 -3.18 -11.95 -12.91
CA CYS A 80 -2.67 -12.74 -11.79
C CYS A 80 -3.74 -13.50 -11.00
N CYS A 81 -4.96 -12.96 -11.01
CA CYS A 81 -5.88 -13.14 -9.90
C CYS A 81 -7.33 -13.43 -10.38
N SER A 82 -7.51 -13.76 -11.66
CA SER A 82 -8.77 -14.25 -12.26
C SER A 82 -8.72 -15.72 -12.61
#